data_AF-A0A3Q7NFZ8-F1
#
_entry.id   AF-A0A3Q7NFZ8-F1
#
_cell.length_a   1.000
_cell.length_b   1.000
_cell.length_c   1.000
_cell.angle_alpha   90.00
_cell.angle_beta   90.00
_cell.angle_gamma   90.00
#
_symmetry.space_group_name_H-M   'P 1'
#
loop_
_entity.id
_entity.type
_entity.pdbx_description
1 polymer ?
#
loop_
_entity_poly.entity_id
_entity_poly.type
_entity_poly.pdbx_seq_one_letter_code
_entity_poly.pdbx_strand_id
1 'polypeptide(L)'
;MHSWELSGILKLTWTLKDGCDEKKQRMEQKHDVFWNIEYLRDSEGGDLCCSLLYPQHTDEFSKYPADLCVMTRLLGYVDPSDPCFVAAILTIAFNPLFWNVVARWEQKTRKLSRAFRSPYLACYSLGAVILLLNVLRSHCFTQAMLSQPKMESLDNPTAYRMGLALLGVGSTFVLSSFFALGFTGTFLGDYFGILKEARVTTFPFNVLDNPMYWGSTANYLGWAVMHASPTGLLLTAVVALVYMVAILYEEPFTTQIYQQQASPSHKRS
;
A
#
# COMPACT_ATOMS: atom_id res chain seq x y z
N MET A 1 8.25 -16.88 21.78
CA MET A 1 7.18 -16.98 20.75
C MET A 1 7.49 -15.95 19.66
N HIS A 2 7.21 -16.22 18.38
CA HIS A 2 7.38 -15.31 17.20
C HIS A 2 8.57 -15.45 16.22
N SER A 3 9.30 -16.58 16.13
CA SER A 3 10.18 -16.82 14.95
C SER A 3 9.44 -17.59 13.83
N TRP A 4 8.55 -18.50 14.21
CA TRP A 4 7.89 -19.45 13.30
C TRP A 4 6.74 -18.83 12.51
N GLU A 5 6.06 -17.82 13.04
CA GLU A 5 4.93 -17.15 12.37
C GLU A 5 5.38 -16.20 11.26
N LEU A 6 6.50 -15.48 11.47
CA LEU A 6 7.08 -14.61 10.45
C LEU A 6 7.60 -15.41 9.25
N SER A 7 8.23 -16.57 9.49
CA SER A 7 8.68 -17.46 8.42
C SER A 7 7.50 -18.07 7.65
N GLY A 8 6.41 -18.42 8.34
CA GLY A 8 5.19 -18.93 7.72
C GLY A 8 4.49 -17.88 6.85
N ILE A 9 4.34 -16.65 7.34
CA ILE A 9 3.75 -15.54 6.58
C ILE A 9 4.65 -15.16 5.41
N LEU A 10 5.97 -15.07 5.61
CA LEU A 10 6.92 -14.79 4.52
C LEU A 10 6.87 -15.89 3.44
N LYS A 11 6.87 -17.17 3.82
CA LYS A 11 6.69 -18.28 2.87
C LYS A 11 5.37 -18.16 2.13
N LEU A 12 4.26 -17.91 2.83
CA LEU A 12 2.94 -17.77 2.22
C LEU A 12 2.90 -16.59 1.24
N THR A 13 3.49 -15.45 1.61
CA THR A 13 3.58 -14.27 0.72
C THR A 13 4.46 -14.54 -0.49
N TRP A 14 5.53 -15.34 -0.34
CA TRP A 14 6.37 -15.76 -1.46
C TRP A 14 5.64 -16.73 -2.39
N THR A 15 4.93 -17.72 -1.86
CA THR A 15 4.15 -18.66 -2.69
C THR A 15 2.98 -17.96 -3.40
N LEU A 16 2.32 -17.00 -2.74
CA LEU A 16 1.29 -16.18 -3.36
C LEU A 16 1.87 -15.23 -4.42
N LYS A 17 3.09 -14.72 -4.20
CA LYS A 17 3.82 -13.93 -5.19
C LYS A 17 4.18 -14.76 -6.41
N ASP A 18 4.72 -15.96 -6.23
CA ASP A 18 5.09 -16.86 -7.34
C ASP A 18 3.84 -17.22 -8.18
N GLY A 19 2.71 -17.51 -7.52
CA GLY A 19 1.44 -17.74 -8.21
C GLY A 19 0.88 -16.50 -8.92
N CYS A 20 1.16 -15.31 -8.39
CA CYS A 20 0.81 -14.04 -9.02
C CYS A 20 1.67 -13.76 -10.26
N ASP A 21 2.98 -13.96 -10.17
CA ASP A 21 3.93 -13.80 -11.28
C ASP A 21 3.63 -14.81 -12.40
N GLU A 22 3.25 -16.05 -12.08
CA GLU A 22 2.81 -17.05 -13.05
C GLU A 22 1.49 -16.67 -13.74
N LYS A 23 0.50 -16.17 -12.98
CA LYS A 23 -0.78 -15.69 -13.55
C LYS A 23 -0.57 -14.46 -14.42
N LYS A 24 0.33 -13.55 -14.05
CA LYS A 24 0.72 -12.38 -14.85
C LYS A 24 1.37 -12.79 -16.16
N GLN A 25 2.34 -13.72 -16.14
CA GLN A 25 2.94 -14.25 -17.36
C GLN A 25 1.90 -14.92 -18.27
N ARG A 26 0.95 -15.66 -17.67
CA ARG A 26 -0.16 -16.29 -18.41
C ARG A 26 -1.14 -15.25 -18.99
N MET A 27 -1.36 -14.14 -18.30
CA MET A 27 -2.20 -13.03 -18.75
C MET A 27 -1.49 -12.19 -19.83
N GLU A 28 -0.20 -11.89 -19.69
CA GLU A 28 0.62 -11.23 -20.72
C GLU A 28 0.68 -12.09 -21.98
N GLN A 29 0.89 -13.42 -21.84
CA GLN A 29 0.85 -14.35 -22.96
C GLN A 29 -0.55 -14.48 -23.57
N LYS A 30 -1.62 -14.44 -22.76
CA LYS A 30 -3.00 -14.38 -23.27
C LYS A 30 -3.30 -13.07 -23.95
N HIS A 31 -2.79 -11.95 -23.45
CA HIS A 31 -2.98 -10.63 -24.05
C HIS A 31 -2.23 -10.57 -25.38
N ASP A 32 -1.00 -11.07 -25.49
CA ASP A 32 -0.27 -11.16 -26.76
C ASP A 32 -0.97 -12.09 -27.77
N VAL A 33 -1.55 -13.21 -27.31
CA VAL A 33 -2.34 -14.11 -28.17
C VAL A 33 -3.69 -13.48 -28.54
N PHE A 34 -4.34 -12.78 -27.63
CA PHE A 34 -5.63 -12.11 -27.84
C PHE A 34 -5.48 -10.91 -28.76
N TRP A 35 -4.45 -10.08 -28.61
CA TRP A 35 -4.09 -9.02 -29.55
C TRP A 35 -3.78 -9.56 -30.95
N ASN A 36 -3.13 -10.72 -31.06
CA ASN A 36 -2.94 -11.40 -32.36
C ASN A 36 -4.26 -11.93 -32.96
N ILE A 37 -5.20 -12.40 -32.13
CA ILE A 37 -6.52 -12.88 -32.56
C ILE A 37 -7.46 -11.70 -32.90
N GLU A 38 -7.36 -10.60 -32.18
CA GLU A 38 -8.18 -9.39 -32.35
C GLU A 38 -7.72 -8.59 -33.57
N TYR A 39 -6.41 -8.54 -33.85
CA TYR A 39 -5.86 -8.06 -35.12
C TYR A 39 -6.33 -8.89 -36.33
N LEU A 40 -6.65 -10.18 -36.14
CA LEU A 40 -7.26 -11.03 -37.16
C LEU A 40 -8.80 -10.92 -37.21
N ARG A 41 -9.44 -10.48 -36.13
CA ARG A 41 -10.91 -10.37 -36.00
C ARG A 41 -11.45 -9.00 -36.42
N ASP A 42 -10.62 -7.95 -36.40
CA ASP A 42 -10.96 -6.63 -36.97
C ASP A 42 -11.25 -6.66 -38.49
N SER A 43 -11.12 -7.83 -39.14
CA SER A 43 -11.60 -8.07 -40.49
C SER A 43 -13.09 -8.44 -40.58
N GLU A 44 -13.80 -8.80 -39.50
CA GLU A 44 -15.21 -9.24 -39.57
C GLU A 44 -16.03 -8.89 -38.30
N GLY A 45 -16.81 -7.80 -38.38
CA GLY A 45 -18.19 -7.70 -37.86
C GLY A 45 -18.44 -7.56 -36.35
N GLY A 46 -18.97 -6.40 -35.94
CA GLY A 46 -19.27 -6.03 -34.56
C GLY A 46 -20.66 -6.40 -33.98
N ASP A 47 -20.71 -6.27 -32.65
CA ASP A 47 -21.81 -5.89 -31.74
C ASP A 47 -23.19 -6.58 -31.83
N LEU A 48 -23.40 -7.60 -30.99
CA LEU A 48 -24.74 -7.98 -30.49
C LEU A 48 -24.68 -8.89 -29.23
N CYS A 49 -24.69 -8.35 -28.01
CA CYS A 49 -24.88 -9.20 -26.80
C CYS A 49 -25.55 -8.58 -25.55
N CYS A 50 -25.91 -7.30 -25.53
CA CYS A 50 -26.43 -6.68 -24.30
C CYS A 50 -27.95 -6.74 -24.08
N SER A 51 -28.73 -7.49 -24.88
CA SER A 51 -30.21 -7.44 -24.78
C SER A 51 -30.91 -8.70 -24.22
N LEU A 52 -30.19 -9.71 -23.71
CA LEU A 52 -30.81 -11.03 -23.46
C LEU A 52 -30.92 -11.51 -22.00
N LEU A 53 -30.70 -10.67 -20.99
CA LEU A 53 -30.82 -11.15 -19.59
C LEU A 53 -31.75 -10.31 -18.71
N TYR A 54 -33.05 -10.25 -19.04
CA TYR A 54 -34.11 -9.91 -18.07
C TYR A 54 -35.47 -10.51 -18.49
N PRO A 55 -36.01 -11.51 -17.78
CA PRO A 55 -37.45 -11.74 -17.72
C PRO A 55 -38.05 -11.02 -16.51
N GLN A 56 -39.18 -10.34 -16.74
CA GLN A 56 -40.03 -9.72 -15.73
C GLN A 56 -40.84 -10.78 -14.97
N HIS A 57 -40.79 -10.82 -13.63
CA HIS A 57 -41.99 -11.04 -12.80
C HIS A 57 -41.77 -10.86 -11.28
N THR A 58 -42.63 -10.02 -10.69
CA THR A 58 -43.23 -9.98 -9.33
C THR A 58 -42.39 -9.98 -8.05
N ASP A 59 -42.48 -8.82 -7.38
CA ASP A 59 -42.93 -8.54 -6.01
C ASP A 59 -42.10 -8.94 -4.77
N GLU A 60 -41.85 -7.89 -3.97
CA GLU A 60 -41.66 -7.89 -2.51
C GLU A 60 -40.27 -8.23 -1.93
N PHE A 61 -39.20 -7.52 -2.36
CA PHE A 61 -37.99 -7.36 -1.54
C PHE A 61 -37.21 -6.05 -1.85
N SER A 62 -37.89 -4.91 -1.82
CA SER A 62 -37.37 -3.59 -2.23
C SER A 62 -36.61 -2.85 -1.12
N LYS A 63 -35.50 -3.44 -0.61
CA LYS A 63 -34.54 -2.68 0.24
C LYS A 63 -33.07 -3.08 0.09
N TYR A 64 -32.79 -4.18 -0.59
CA TYR A 64 -31.44 -4.70 -0.84
C TYR A 64 -30.94 -4.69 -2.32
N PRO A 65 -31.68 -4.19 -3.34
CA PRO A 65 -31.21 -4.31 -4.73
C PRO A 65 -30.01 -3.41 -5.03
N ALA A 66 -29.87 -2.28 -4.33
CA ALA A 66 -28.73 -1.37 -4.51
C ALA A 66 -27.44 -2.00 -3.96
N ASP A 67 -27.48 -2.56 -2.74
CA ASP A 67 -26.31 -3.20 -2.13
C ASP A 67 -25.89 -4.46 -2.89
N LEU A 68 -26.85 -5.27 -3.34
CA LEU A 68 -26.56 -6.46 -4.15
C LEU A 68 -26.01 -6.07 -5.54
N CYS A 69 -26.56 -5.05 -6.21
CA CYS A 69 -26.07 -4.59 -7.50
C CYS A 69 -24.68 -3.92 -7.41
N VAL A 70 -24.40 -3.20 -6.31
CA VAL A 70 -23.09 -2.63 -6.03
C VAL A 70 -22.08 -3.73 -5.72
N MET A 71 -22.46 -4.75 -4.94
CA MET A 71 -21.62 -5.92 -4.69
C MET A 71 -21.37 -6.73 -5.97
N THR A 72 -22.38 -6.96 -6.82
CA THR A 72 -22.21 -7.67 -8.09
C THR A 72 -21.37 -6.86 -9.09
N ARG A 73 -21.48 -5.52 -9.13
CA ARG A 73 -20.58 -4.66 -9.92
C ARG A 73 -19.16 -4.66 -9.36
N LEU A 74 -18.99 -4.53 -8.03
CA LEU A 74 -17.68 -4.61 -7.38
C LEU A 74 -17.02 -5.98 -7.58
N LEU A 75 -17.77 -7.08 -7.50
CA LEU A 75 -17.29 -8.44 -7.81
C LEU A 75 -17.03 -8.65 -9.31
N GLY A 76 -17.63 -7.84 -10.19
CA GLY A 76 -17.32 -7.82 -11.62
C GLY A 76 -16.00 -7.11 -11.95
N TYR A 77 -15.56 -6.17 -11.10
CA TYR A 77 -14.28 -5.46 -11.27
C TYR A 77 -13.17 -5.97 -10.34
N VAL A 78 -13.52 -6.57 -9.20
CA VAL A 78 -12.59 -7.04 -8.19
C VAL A 78 -12.86 -8.49 -7.85
N ASP A 79 -11.92 -9.36 -8.20
CA ASP A 79 -11.89 -10.75 -7.74
C ASP A 79 -11.15 -10.83 -6.40
N PRO A 80 -11.84 -11.02 -5.26
CA PRO A 80 -11.20 -11.10 -3.95
C PRO A 80 -10.40 -12.39 -3.74
N SER A 81 -10.64 -13.41 -4.57
CA SER A 81 -9.96 -14.70 -4.51
C SER A 81 -8.67 -14.71 -5.35
N ASP A 82 -8.40 -13.62 -6.08
CA ASP A 82 -7.19 -13.49 -6.89
C ASP A 82 -5.94 -13.52 -5.99
N PRO A 83 -4.99 -14.45 -6.21
CA PRO A 83 -3.79 -14.54 -5.39
C PRO A 83 -2.98 -13.24 -5.33
N CYS A 84 -2.94 -12.46 -6.43
CA CYS A 84 -2.28 -11.15 -6.44
C CYS A 84 -2.98 -10.15 -5.52
N PHE A 85 -4.32 -10.11 -5.54
CA PHE A 85 -5.10 -9.24 -4.67
C PHE A 85 -4.89 -9.59 -3.20
N VAL A 86 -4.95 -10.87 -2.85
CA VAL A 86 -4.67 -11.34 -1.48
C VAL A 86 -3.24 -11.00 -1.07
N ALA A 87 -2.25 -11.23 -1.94
CA ALA A 87 -0.86 -10.86 -1.68
C ALA A 87 -0.69 -9.33 -1.47
N ALA A 88 -1.39 -8.51 -2.24
CA ALA A 88 -1.38 -7.06 -2.08
C ALA A 88 -1.95 -6.65 -0.72
N ILE A 89 -3.13 -7.15 -0.32
CA ILE A 89 -3.73 -6.87 0.98
C ILE A 89 -2.80 -7.29 2.13
N LEU A 90 -2.23 -8.51 2.05
CA LEU A 90 -1.32 -9.02 3.06
C LEU A 90 -0.06 -8.16 3.19
N THR A 91 0.57 -7.80 2.07
CA THR A 91 1.79 -6.97 2.10
C THR A 91 1.50 -5.52 2.54
N ILE A 92 0.34 -4.97 2.20
CA ILE A 92 -0.10 -3.65 2.67
C ILE A 92 -0.26 -3.65 4.20
N ALA A 93 -0.95 -4.64 4.76
CA ALA A 93 -1.18 -4.73 6.21
C ALA A 93 0.07 -5.14 6.99
N PHE A 94 0.87 -6.07 6.45
CA PHE A 94 2.06 -6.59 7.12
C PHE A 94 3.12 -5.51 7.32
N ASN A 95 3.30 -4.62 6.34
CA ASN A 95 4.34 -3.60 6.36
C ASN A 95 4.29 -2.76 7.66
N PRO A 96 3.19 -2.05 7.97
CA PRO A 96 3.11 -1.27 9.21
C PRO A 96 3.16 -2.06 10.49
N LEU A 97 2.62 -3.27 10.48
CA LEU A 97 2.70 -4.16 11.62
C LEU A 97 4.15 -4.57 11.90
N PHE A 98 4.92 -4.91 10.86
CA PHE A 98 6.31 -5.34 10.98
C PHE A 98 7.16 -4.24 11.61
N TRP A 99 7.17 -3.03 11.04
CA TRP A 99 8.04 -1.98 11.57
C TRP A 99 7.61 -1.51 12.96
N ASN A 100 6.30 -1.43 13.25
CA ASN A 100 5.84 -1.08 14.59
C ASN A 100 6.24 -2.12 15.65
N VAL A 101 6.08 -3.41 15.35
CA VAL A 101 6.45 -4.50 16.27
C VAL A 101 7.96 -4.53 16.49
N VAL A 102 8.75 -4.48 15.41
CA VAL A 102 10.22 -4.57 15.50
C VAL A 102 10.80 -3.34 16.19
N ALA A 103 10.33 -2.14 15.87
CA ALA A 103 10.82 -0.91 16.49
C ALA A 103 10.51 -0.87 17.99
N ARG A 104 9.29 -1.23 18.41
CA ARG A 104 8.95 -1.31 19.85
C ARG A 104 9.72 -2.41 20.58
N TRP A 105 9.90 -3.55 19.94
CA TRP A 105 10.71 -4.62 20.51
C TRP A 105 12.17 -4.18 20.71
N GLU A 106 12.72 -3.44 19.75
CA GLU A 106 14.05 -2.85 19.89
C GLU A 106 14.10 -1.80 21.00
N GLN A 107 13.11 -0.90 21.09
CA GLN A 107 13.07 0.12 22.14
C GLN A 107 13.08 -0.49 23.54
N LYS A 108 12.34 -1.60 23.75
CA LYS A 108 12.29 -2.29 25.06
C LYS A 108 13.53 -3.14 25.35
N THR A 109 14.10 -3.79 24.35
CA THR A 109 15.12 -4.84 24.59
C THR A 109 16.54 -4.42 24.24
N ARG A 110 16.70 -3.42 23.35
CA ARG A 110 17.97 -2.96 22.77
C ARG A 110 18.81 -4.09 22.18
N LYS A 111 18.18 -5.21 21.82
CA LYS A 111 18.87 -6.43 21.38
C LYS A 111 19.43 -6.30 19.99
N LEU A 112 18.75 -5.60 19.08
CA LEU A 112 19.24 -5.37 17.72
C LEU A 112 20.45 -4.44 17.76
N SER A 113 20.38 -3.32 18.50
CA SER A 113 21.53 -2.44 18.71
C SER A 113 22.72 -3.17 19.33
N ARG A 114 22.49 -4.09 20.28
CA ARG A 114 23.55 -4.92 20.89
C ARG A 114 24.13 -5.92 19.90
N ALA A 115 23.31 -6.57 19.09
CA ALA A 115 23.76 -7.53 18.08
C ALA A 115 24.65 -6.87 17.02
N PHE A 116 24.28 -5.69 16.53
CA PHE A 116 25.06 -4.91 15.57
C PHE A 116 26.17 -4.07 16.22
N ARG A 117 26.30 -4.10 17.55
CA ARG A 117 27.21 -3.27 18.37
C ARG A 117 27.09 -1.75 18.15
N SER A 118 26.06 -1.29 17.42
CA SER A 118 25.81 0.12 17.14
C SER A 118 24.31 0.33 16.85
N PRO A 119 23.67 1.33 17.49
CA PRO A 119 22.27 1.66 17.21
C PRO A 119 22.07 2.20 15.79
N TYR A 120 23.07 2.89 15.23
CA TYR A 120 23.02 3.39 13.86
C TYR A 120 23.02 2.25 12.85
N LEU A 121 23.94 1.30 12.97
CA LEU A 121 23.99 0.14 12.07
C LEU A 121 22.70 -0.66 12.13
N ALA A 122 22.16 -0.89 13.34
CA ALA A 122 20.89 -1.59 13.51
C ALA A 122 19.71 -0.83 12.86
N CYS A 123 19.66 0.50 12.99
CA CYS A 123 18.66 1.34 12.34
C CYS A 123 18.80 1.32 10.81
N TYR A 124 20.02 1.41 10.27
CA TYR A 124 20.26 1.30 8.82
C TYR A 124 19.87 -0.07 8.26
N SER A 125 20.21 -1.16 8.97
CA SER A 125 19.78 -2.50 8.59
C SER A 125 18.27 -2.67 8.63
N LEU A 126 17.59 -2.16 9.67
CA LEU A 126 16.13 -2.17 9.71
C LEU A 126 15.51 -1.35 8.58
N GLY A 127 16.05 -0.14 8.32
CA GLY A 127 15.60 0.72 7.22
C GLY A 127 15.74 0.05 5.86
N ALA A 128 16.83 -0.68 5.61
CA ALA A 128 17.02 -1.46 4.38
C ALA A 128 15.95 -2.56 4.23
N VAL A 129 15.60 -3.25 5.31
CA VAL A 129 14.52 -4.25 5.30
C VAL A 129 13.15 -3.59 5.06
N ILE A 130 12.86 -2.45 5.70
CA ILE A 130 11.62 -1.70 5.48
C ILE A 130 11.52 -1.23 4.01
N LEU A 131 12.62 -0.73 3.44
CA LEU A 131 12.67 -0.35 2.03
C LEU A 131 12.37 -1.54 1.11
N LEU A 132 12.98 -2.70 1.36
CA LEU A 132 12.71 -3.91 0.57
C LEU A 132 11.23 -4.34 0.68
N LEU A 133 10.67 -4.31 1.88
CA LEU A 133 9.26 -4.59 2.13
C LEU A 133 8.33 -3.59 1.43
N ASN A 134 8.72 -2.30 1.37
CA ASN A 134 7.98 -1.28 0.64
C ASN A 134 8.02 -1.52 -0.88
N VAL A 135 9.17 -1.93 -1.42
CA VAL A 135 9.28 -2.34 -2.83
C VAL A 135 8.38 -3.55 -3.11
N LEU A 136 8.42 -4.57 -2.25
CA LEU A 136 7.58 -5.75 -2.37
C LEU A 136 6.08 -5.38 -2.37
N ARG A 137 5.64 -4.55 -1.42
CA ARG A 137 4.26 -4.08 -1.36
C ARG A 137 3.85 -3.32 -2.61
N SER A 138 4.67 -2.39 -3.09
CA SER A 138 4.38 -1.63 -4.31
C SER A 138 4.29 -2.54 -5.54
N HIS A 139 5.13 -3.57 -5.58
CA HIS A 139 5.08 -4.58 -6.63
C HIS A 139 3.78 -5.39 -6.56
N CYS A 140 3.43 -5.97 -5.41
CA CYS A 140 2.17 -6.71 -5.23
C CYS A 140 0.94 -5.85 -5.53
N PHE A 141 0.93 -4.59 -5.08
CA PHE A 141 -0.12 -3.62 -5.42
C PHE A 141 -0.27 -3.46 -6.93
N THR A 142 0.85 -3.24 -7.62
CA THR A 142 0.85 -3.04 -9.08
C THR A 142 0.40 -4.31 -9.80
N GLN A 143 0.85 -5.49 -9.36
CA GLN A 143 0.42 -6.75 -9.96
C GLN A 143 -1.08 -6.98 -9.79
N ALA A 144 -1.63 -6.79 -8.58
CA ALA A 144 -3.06 -6.91 -8.33
C ALA A 144 -3.89 -5.89 -9.13
N MET A 145 -3.37 -4.69 -9.32
CA MET A 145 -4.01 -3.65 -10.11
C MET A 145 -4.05 -4.01 -11.61
N LEU A 146 -2.98 -4.61 -12.13
CA LEU A 146 -2.86 -5.01 -13.53
C LEU A 146 -3.52 -6.36 -13.84
N SER A 147 -3.71 -7.23 -12.85
CA SER A 147 -4.35 -8.54 -13.02
C SER A 147 -5.88 -8.46 -13.15
N GLN A 148 -6.48 -7.28 -12.95
CA GLN A 148 -7.93 -7.09 -12.86
C GLN A 148 -8.45 -6.10 -13.92
N PRO A 149 -9.76 -6.17 -14.28
CA PRO A 149 -10.34 -5.34 -15.32
C PRO A 149 -10.23 -3.85 -15.04
N LYS A 150 -10.00 -3.07 -16.09
CA LYS A 150 -10.05 -1.61 -16.04
C LYS A 150 -11.49 -1.11 -16.18
N MET A 151 -11.72 0.12 -15.73
CA MET A 151 -13.01 0.79 -15.86
C MET A 151 -12.92 1.86 -16.95
N GLU A 152 -13.62 1.64 -18.07
CA GLU A 152 -13.62 2.52 -19.25
C GLU A 152 -13.98 3.98 -18.91
N SER A 153 -14.87 4.22 -17.95
CA SER A 153 -15.24 5.59 -17.54
C SER A 153 -14.05 6.39 -16.96
N LEU A 154 -13.06 5.71 -16.37
CA LEU A 154 -11.83 6.31 -15.86
C LEU A 154 -10.71 6.33 -16.90
N ASP A 155 -10.89 5.68 -18.05
CA ASP A 155 -9.91 5.61 -19.13
C ASP A 155 -10.06 6.81 -20.07
N ASN A 156 -9.79 8.00 -19.53
CA ASN A 156 -9.85 9.24 -20.29
C ASN A 156 -8.63 10.14 -20.02
N PRO A 157 -8.24 11.02 -20.98
CA PRO A 157 -7.05 11.85 -20.84
C PRO A 157 -7.07 12.78 -19.62
N THR A 158 -8.26 13.18 -19.17
CA THR A 158 -8.41 14.03 -17.98
C THR A 158 -8.10 13.25 -16.71
N ALA A 159 -8.62 12.03 -16.56
CA ALA A 159 -8.29 11.15 -15.45
C ALA A 159 -6.78 10.84 -15.41
N TYR A 160 -6.16 10.55 -16.55
CA TYR A 160 -4.71 10.34 -16.61
C TYR A 160 -3.91 11.56 -16.11
N ARG A 161 -4.27 12.78 -16.55
CA ARG A 161 -3.64 14.03 -16.06
C ARG A 161 -3.87 14.24 -14.56
N MET A 162 -5.06 13.93 -14.06
CA MET A 162 -5.36 14.00 -12.63
C MET A 162 -4.49 13.02 -11.84
N GLY A 163 -4.33 11.78 -12.31
CA GLY A 163 -3.45 10.80 -11.68
C GLY A 163 -1.98 11.22 -11.70
N LEU A 164 -1.51 11.84 -12.78
CA LEU A 164 -0.15 12.41 -12.86
C LEU A 164 0.05 13.56 -11.86
N ALA A 165 -0.95 14.45 -11.72
CA ALA A 165 -0.92 15.52 -10.73
C ALA A 165 -0.86 14.96 -9.30
N LEU A 166 -1.65 13.92 -9.00
CA LEU A 166 -1.64 13.24 -7.70
C LEU A 166 -0.29 12.60 -7.39
N LEU A 167 0.35 11.94 -8.37
CA LEU A 167 1.71 11.40 -8.22
C LEU A 167 2.74 12.51 -7.97
N GLY A 168 2.61 13.64 -8.67
CA GLY A 168 3.49 14.79 -8.47
C GLY A 168 3.40 15.31 -7.03
N VAL A 169 2.18 15.61 -6.58
CA VAL A 169 1.92 16.10 -5.21
C VAL A 169 2.36 15.08 -4.16
N GLY A 170 1.99 13.81 -4.32
CA GLY A 170 2.35 12.74 -3.39
C GLY A 170 3.86 12.55 -3.29
N SER A 171 4.56 12.54 -4.42
CA SER A 171 6.02 12.42 -4.46
C SER A 171 6.71 13.63 -3.85
N THR A 172 6.20 14.85 -4.08
CA THR A 172 6.71 16.05 -3.40
C THR A 172 6.61 15.90 -1.89
N PHE A 173 5.47 15.45 -1.35
CA PHE A 173 5.33 15.23 0.10
C PHE A 173 6.25 14.14 0.63
N VAL A 174 6.38 13.00 -0.05
CA VAL A 174 7.26 11.90 0.39
C VAL A 174 8.72 12.33 0.39
N LEU A 175 9.20 12.91 -0.71
CA LEU A 175 10.60 13.30 -0.86
C LEU A 175 10.97 14.43 0.10
N SER A 176 10.13 15.48 0.20
CA SER A 176 10.39 16.58 1.13
C SER A 176 10.35 16.11 2.59
N SER A 177 9.45 15.19 2.95
CA SER A 177 9.44 14.57 4.29
C SER A 177 10.75 13.81 4.56
N PHE A 178 11.20 13.02 3.58
CA PHE A 178 12.45 12.26 3.69
C PHE A 178 13.66 13.16 3.83
N PHE A 179 13.77 14.24 3.05
CA PHE A 179 14.86 15.21 3.17
C PHE A 179 14.85 15.92 4.52
N ALA A 180 13.66 16.28 5.02
CA ALA A 180 13.53 16.99 6.29
C ALA A 180 13.81 16.09 7.50
N LEU A 181 13.41 14.81 7.48
CA LEU A 181 13.66 13.84 8.56
C LEU A 181 15.05 13.18 8.46
N GLY A 182 15.57 12.99 7.25
CA GLY A 182 16.72 12.14 6.97
C GLY A 182 16.37 10.65 7.05
N PHE A 183 17.37 9.80 6.78
CA PHE A 183 17.19 8.35 6.77
C PHE A 183 16.76 7.81 8.14
N THR A 184 17.50 8.15 9.20
CA THR A 184 17.21 7.67 10.56
C THR A 184 15.87 8.17 11.08
N GLY A 185 15.51 9.43 10.81
CA GLY A 185 14.20 9.98 11.17
C GLY A 185 13.04 9.32 10.43
N THR A 186 13.28 8.85 9.19
CA THR A 186 12.27 8.12 8.41
C THR A 186 12.09 6.68 8.87
N PHE A 187 13.18 5.99 9.19
CA PHE A 187 13.18 4.56 9.52
C PHE A 187 13.26 4.29 11.03
N LEU A 188 12.45 5.04 11.81
CA LEU A 188 12.19 4.79 13.25
C LEU A 188 13.44 4.88 14.14
N GLY A 189 14.38 5.76 13.80
CA GLY A 189 15.63 5.97 14.54
C GLY A 189 15.42 6.40 15.99
N ASP A 190 14.29 7.03 16.31
CA ASP A 190 13.86 7.37 17.66
C ASP A 190 13.74 6.14 18.57
N TYR A 191 13.29 4.99 18.04
CA TYR A 191 13.23 3.72 18.77
C TYR A 191 14.62 3.13 19.05
N PHE A 192 15.60 3.49 18.20
CA PHE A 192 17.02 3.19 18.38
C PHE A 192 17.73 4.24 19.26
N GLY A 193 17.00 5.19 19.84
CA GLY A 193 17.59 6.26 20.66
C GLY A 193 18.35 7.31 19.85
N ILE A 194 18.21 7.29 18.52
CA ILE A 194 18.74 8.32 17.61
C ILE A 194 17.65 9.39 17.49
N LEU A 195 17.54 10.20 18.54
CA LEU A 195 16.48 11.19 18.66
C LEU A 195 16.91 12.50 17.98
N LYS A 196 15.99 13.08 17.22
CA LYS A 196 16.14 14.45 16.74
C LYS A 196 15.82 15.40 17.89
N GLU A 197 16.52 16.54 18.00
CA GLU A 197 16.34 17.48 19.13
C GLU A 197 14.91 18.01 19.27
N ALA A 198 14.21 18.19 18.14
CA ALA A 198 12.82 18.61 18.09
C ALA A 198 12.11 17.95 16.91
N ARG A 199 10.77 17.89 16.99
CA ARG A 199 9.94 17.54 15.83
C ARG A 199 10.17 18.56 14.71
N VAL A 200 10.23 18.05 13.48
CA VAL A 200 10.38 18.90 12.29
C VAL A 200 9.07 19.64 12.07
N THR A 201 9.14 20.97 12.05
CA THR A 201 8.00 21.86 11.79
C THR A 201 8.12 22.57 10.44
N THR A 202 9.16 22.31 9.66
CA THR A 202 9.31 22.84 8.30
C THR A 202 8.50 22.04 7.30
N PHE A 203 8.33 22.57 6.08
CA PHE A 203 7.69 21.84 4.99
C PHE A 203 8.26 20.42 4.84
N PRO A 204 7.41 19.39 4.70
CA PRO A 204 5.94 19.45 4.59
C PRO A 204 5.14 19.38 5.89
N PHE A 205 5.79 19.28 7.05
CA PHE A 205 5.16 19.10 8.36
C PHE A 205 4.43 20.33 8.89
N ASN A 206 4.61 21.52 8.29
CA ASN A 206 3.81 22.71 8.60
C ASN A 206 2.44 22.74 7.91
N VAL A 207 2.22 21.89 6.90
CA VAL A 207 0.99 21.87 6.09
C VAL A 207 0.10 20.70 6.49
N LEU A 208 0.69 19.54 6.76
CA LEU A 208 -0.02 18.30 6.99
C LEU A 208 0.70 17.45 8.04
N ASP A 209 -0.05 16.84 8.94
CA ASP A 209 0.48 15.84 9.87
C ASP A 209 0.78 14.54 9.13
N ASN A 210 1.92 13.92 9.44
CA ASN A 210 2.35 12.67 8.83
C ASN A 210 2.39 12.69 7.28
N PRO A 211 3.06 13.69 6.67
CA PRO A 211 3.00 13.97 5.23
C PRO A 211 3.52 12.82 4.35
N MET A 212 4.39 11.96 4.88
CA MET A 212 4.88 10.77 4.16
C MET A 212 3.79 9.72 3.93
N TYR A 213 2.91 9.50 4.90
CA TYR A 213 1.81 8.53 4.81
C TYR A 213 0.76 9.00 3.80
N TRP A 214 0.36 10.28 3.88
CA TRP A 214 -0.57 10.87 2.93
C TRP A 214 0.03 11.02 1.53
N GLY A 215 1.30 11.39 1.42
CA GLY A 215 2.01 11.47 0.15
C GLY A 215 2.09 10.11 -0.54
N SER A 216 2.40 9.04 0.20
CA SER A 216 2.39 7.68 -0.34
C SER A 216 0.99 7.22 -0.75
N THR A 217 -0.04 7.61 0.00
CA THR A 217 -1.44 7.30 -0.36
C THR A 217 -1.85 8.01 -1.64
N ALA A 218 -1.50 9.29 -1.78
CA ALA A 218 -1.72 10.07 -3.01
C ALA A 218 -0.98 9.46 -4.21
N ASN A 219 0.21 8.90 -4.00
CA ASN A 219 0.93 8.20 -5.06
C ASN A 219 0.20 6.93 -5.53
N TYR A 220 -0.27 6.09 -4.61
CA TYR A 220 -1.06 4.90 -4.99
C TYR A 220 -2.38 5.30 -5.66
N LEU A 221 -3.04 6.36 -5.19
CA LEU A 221 -4.24 6.89 -5.81
C LEU A 221 -3.97 7.35 -7.24
N GLY A 222 -2.93 8.16 -7.43
CA GLY A 222 -2.54 8.67 -8.75
C GLY A 222 -2.22 7.54 -9.73
N TRP A 223 -1.51 6.51 -9.26
CA TRP A 223 -1.20 5.32 -10.04
C TRP A 223 -2.47 4.55 -10.44
N ALA A 224 -3.38 4.33 -9.50
CA ALA A 224 -4.66 3.65 -9.75
C ALA A 224 -5.54 4.40 -10.76
N VAL A 225 -5.60 5.73 -10.65
CA VAL A 225 -6.35 6.59 -11.58
C VAL A 225 -5.73 6.57 -12.97
N MET A 226 -4.39 6.67 -13.09
CA MET A 226 -3.69 6.58 -14.38
C MET A 226 -3.94 5.25 -15.10
N HIS A 227 -4.08 4.17 -14.35
CA HIS A 227 -4.35 2.84 -14.89
C HIS A 227 -5.84 2.51 -15.01
N ALA A 228 -6.73 3.47 -14.74
CA ALA A 228 -8.17 3.29 -14.76
C ALA A 228 -8.64 2.04 -13.96
N SER A 229 -7.98 1.75 -12.84
CA SER A 229 -8.15 0.47 -12.13
C SER A 229 -9.01 0.62 -10.86
N PRO A 230 -10.24 0.08 -10.83
CA PRO A 230 -11.06 0.02 -9.62
C PRO A 230 -10.38 -0.73 -8.48
N THR A 231 -9.66 -1.81 -8.81
CA THR A 231 -8.87 -2.59 -7.85
C THR A 231 -7.78 -1.72 -7.22
N GLY A 232 -7.08 -0.92 -8.01
CA GLY A 232 -6.10 0.03 -7.51
C GLY A 232 -6.72 1.07 -6.58
N LEU A 233 -7.92 1.56 -6.88
CA LEU A 233 -8.65 2.50 -6.01
C LEU A 233 -9.02 1.84 -4.67
N LEU A 234 -9.53 0.61 -4.71
CA LEU A 234 -9.87 -0.16 -3.51
C LEU A 234 -8.63 -0.44 -2.66
N LEU A 235 -7.54 -0.91 -3.26
CA LEU A 235 -6.27 -1.15 -2.57
C LEU A 235 -5.70 0.15 -1.99
N THR A 236 -5.89 1.28 -2.67
CA THR A 236 -5.50 2.60 -2.13
C THR A 236 -6.30 2.96 -0.89
N ALA A 237 -7.60 2.70 -0.87
CA ALA A 237 -8.43 2.89 0.32
C ALA A 237 -7.96 1.99 1.49
N VAL A 238 -7.56 0.75 1.20
CA VAL A 238 -6.96 -0.16 2.19
C VAL A 238 -5.64 0.41 2.72
N VAL A 239 -4.76 0.91 1.85
CA VAL A 239 -3.51 1.59 2.26
C VAL A 239 -3.81 2.75 3.20
N ALA A 240 -4.76 3.62 2.84
CA ALA A 240 -5.15 4.77 3.66
C ALA A 240 -5.65 4.34 5.05
N LEU A 241 -6.51 3.33 5.12
CA LEU A 241 -7.03 2.79 6.39
C LEU A 241 -5.91 2.23 7.26
N VAL A 242 -5.04 1.40 6.67
CA VAL A 242 -3.92 0.78 7.36
C VAL A 242 -2.93 1.84 7.88
N TYR A 243 -2.69 2.89 7.11
CA TYR A 243 -1.86 4.02 7.53
C TYR A 243 -2.50 4.84 8.65
N MET A 244 -3.80 5.10 8.61
CA MET A 244 -4.51 5.76 9.72
C MET A 244 -4.37 4.96 11.01
N VAL A 245 -4.52 3.63 10.94
CA VAL A 245 -4.29 2.76 12.09
C VAL A 245 -2.84 2.85 12.57
N ALA A 246 -1.86 2.80 11.67
CA ALA A 246 -0.44 2.93 12.03
C ALA A 246 -0.14 4.26 12.75
N ILE A 247 -0.65 5.38 12.23
CA ILE A 247 -0.51 6.72 12.83
C ILE A 247 -1.09 6.75 14.24
N LEU A 248 -2.30 6.21 14.45
CA LEU A 248 -2.94 6.15 15.77
C LEU A 248 -2.11 5.38 16.81
N TYR A 249 -1.33 4.38 16.38
CA TYR A 249 -0.41 3.66 17.26
C TYR A 249 0.94 4.38 17.44
N GLU A 250 1.46 5.03 16.40
CA GLU A 250 2.78 5.68 16.38
C GLU A 250 2.79 6.99 17.16
N GLU A 251 1.83 7.89 16.91
CA GLU A 251 1.81 9.23 17.52
C GLU A 251 1.84 9.27 19.06
N PRO A 252 1.02 8.50 19.79
CA PRO A 252 1.08 8.53 21.26
C PRO A 252 2.42 8.00 21.76
N PHE A 253 3.03 7.05 21.07
CA PHE A 253 4.30 6.46 21.47
C PHE A 253 5.46 7.41 21.22
N THR A 254 5.56 7.99 20.02
CA THR A 254 6.59 8.99 19.71
C THR A 254 6.46 10.19 20.63
N THR A 255 5.25 10.66 20.94
CA THR A 255 5.03 11.74 21.92
C THR A 255 5.61 11.41 23.29
N GLN A 256 5.41 10.19 23.79
CA GLN A 256 5.95 9.75 25.07
C GLN A 256 7.49 9.75 25.10
N ILE A 257 8.15 9.31 24.02
CA ILE A 257 9.63 9.31 23.94
C ILE A 257 10.17 10.74 24.05
N TYR A 258 9.58 11.68 23.30
CA TYR A 258 9.98 13.09 23.32
C TYR A 258 9.67 13.77 24.67
N GLN A 259 8.56 13.43 25.34
CA GLN A 259 8.21 13.95 26.67
C GLN A 259 9.17 13.44 27.77
N GLN A 260 9.58 12.17 27.72
CA GLN A 260 10.53 11.60 28.66
C GLN A 260 11.91 12.27 28.56
N GLN A 261 12.31 12.72 27.36
CA GLN A 261 13.54 13.49 27.17
C GLN A 261 13.44 14.92 27.70
N ALA A 262 12.28 15.57 27.55
CA ALA A 262 12.03 16.90 28.10
C ALA A 262 11.92 16.90 29.64
N SER A 263 11.72 15.73 30.25
CA SER A 263 11.68 15.54 31.70
C SER A 263 13.11 15.65 32.29
N PRO A 264 13.36 16.46 33.32
CA PRO A 264 14.72 16.75 33.83
C PRO A 264 15.54 15.57 34.36
N SER A 265 14.98 14.36 34.43
CA SER A 265 15.61 13.18 35.02
C SER A 265 16.79 12.60 34.21
N HIS A 266 17.02 13.05 32.97
CA HIS A 266 18.15 12.58 32.15
C HIS A 266 19.31 13.58 32.01
N LYS A 267 19.35 14.64 32.85
CA LYS A 267 20.52 15.54 32.99
C LYS A 267 21.50 15.14 34.11
N ARG A 268 21.35 13.95 34.72
CA ARG A 268 22.28 13.46 35.74
C ARG A 268 22.52 11.96 35.63
N SER A 269 23.64 11.59 35.01
CA SER A 269 24.70 10.76 35.61
C SER A 269 25.91 10.73 34.70
#